data_AF-A0A817TL35-F1
#
_entry.id   AF-A0A817TL35-F1
#
_cell.length_a   1.000
_cell.length_b   1.000
_cell.length_c   1.000
_cell.angle_alpha   90.00
_cell.angle_beta   90.00
_cell.angle_gamma   90.00
#
_symmetry.space_group_name_H-M   'P 1'
#
loop_
_entity.id
_entity.type
_entity.pdbx_description
1 polymer ?
#
loop_
_entity_poly.entity_id
_entity_poly.type
_entity_poly.pdbx_seq_one_letter_code
_entity_poly.pdbx_strand_id
1 'polypeptide(L)'
;MKNSSSSKSLESELSFPIISLESIRPSSINPSINIKLTHQTGLHCVLHIARDSPRPDIIVSVLTVTNTNTSNTINNFHFQVAVPKVT
;
A
#
# COMPACT_ATOMS: atom_id res chain seq x y z
N MET A 1 -34.74 -22.53 3.10
CA MET A 1 -34.83 -21.14 3.58
C MET A 1 -33.47 -20.47 3.39
N LYS A 2 -33.44 -19.34 2.69
CA LYS A 2 -32.26 -18.51 2.42
C LYS A 2 -31.80 -17.84 3.72
N ASN A 3 -30.50 -17.85 4.01
CA ASN A 3 -29.83 -16.79 4.76
C ASN A 3 -28.59 -16.35 3.99
N SER A 4 -28.83 -15.65 2.88
CA SER A 4 -27.86 -14.78 2.24
C SER A 4 -27.95 -13.41 2.92
N SER A 5 -27.20 -13.18 3.99
CA SER A 5 -27.22 -11.91 4.70
C SER A 5 -25.82 -11.36 4.93
N SER A 6 -25.54 -10.31 4.16
CA SER A 6 -24.62 -9.20 4.45
C SER A 6 -23.11 -9.39 4.19
N SER A 7 -22.73 -9.56 2.92
CA SER A 7 -21.39 -9.13 2.45
C SER A 7 -21.44 -7.92 1.52
N LYS A 8 -22.63 -7.32 1.30
CA LYS A 8 -22.87 -6.29 0.28
C LYS A 8 -22.75 -4.84 0.77
N SER A 9 -22.42 -4.58 2.04
CA SER A 9 -22.56 -3.25 2.66
C SER A 9 -21.28 -2.42 2.78
N LEU A 10 -20.10 -2.94 2.38
CA LEU A 10 -18.83 -2.17 2.41
C LEU A 10 -18.25 -1.90 1.01
N GLU A 11 -18.65 -2.66 0.00
CA GLU A 11 -18.15 -2.53 -1.37
C GLU A 11 -18.75 -1.31 -2.09
N SER A 12 -19.88 -0.77 -1.64
CA SER A 12 -20.63 0.29 -2.32
C SER A 12 -20.33 1.73 -1.86
N GLU A 13 -19.45 1.96 -0.89
CA GLU A 13 -19.16 3.32 -0.38
C GLU A 13 -17.67 3.67 -0.20
N LEU A 14 -16.74 2.89 -0.76
CA LEU A 14 -15.32 3.27 -0.76
C LEU A 14 -15.01 4.13 -1.98
N SER A 15 -15.54 5.36 -1.99
CA SER A 15 -14.97 6.42 -2.83
C SER A 15 -13.57 6.69 -2.29
N PHE A 16 -12.56 6.05 -2.89
CA PHE A 16 -11.18 6.32 -2.54
C PHE A 16 -10.79 7.69 -3.10
N PRO A 17 -10.37 8.63 -2.26
CA PRO A 17 -9.90 9.92 -2.74
C PRO A 17 -8.60 9.71 -3.54
N ILE A 18 -8.50 10.36 -4.69
CA ILE A 18 -7.25 10.46 -5.42
C ILE A 18 -6.35 11.42 -4.65
N ILE A 19 -5.23 10.91 -4.14
CA ILE A 19 -4.24 11.68 -3.40
C ILE A 19 -3.04 11.91 -4.29
N SER A 20 -2.73 13.17 -4.54
CA SER A 20 -1.54 13.54 -5.30
C SER A 20 -0.28 13.23 -4.52
N LEU A 21 0.75 12.68 -5.16
CA LEU A 21 1.98 12.25 -4.47
C LEU A 21 2.68 13.44 -3.80
N GLU A 22 2.66 14.62 -4.44
CA GLU A 22 3.29 15.84 -3.95
C GLU A 22 2.60 16.45 -2.72
N SER A 23 1.35 16.07 -2.43
CA SER A 23 0.64 16.56 -1.24
C SER A 23 0.87 15.70 0.00
N ILE A 24 1.54 14.53 -0.16
CA ILE A 24 1.78 13.59 0.93
C ILE A 24 2.93 14.10 1.81
N ARG A 25 2.63 14.33 3.10
CA ARG A 25 3.64 14.66 4.10
C ARG A 25 4.11 13.39 4.83
N PRO A 26 5.43 13.17 4.99
CA PRO A 26 5.93 11.99 5.68
C PRO A 26 5.54 12.01 7.17
N SER A 27 5.16 10.84 7.70
CA SER A 27 4.94 10.69 9.14
C SER A 27 6.28 10.72 9.89
N SER A 28 6.24 11.17 11.15
CA SER A 28 7.35 11.00 12.11
C SER A 28 7.42 9.60 12.70
N ILE A 29 6.41 8.76 12.44
CA ILE A 29 6.36 7.36 12.87
C ILE A 29 7.39 6.57 12.05
N ASN A 30 8.55 6.34 12.66
CA ASN A 30 9.32 5.14 12.36
C ASN A 30 8.56 3.95 12.97
N PRO A 31 8.15 2.97 12.18
CA PRO A 31 8.97 2.38 11.13
C PRO A 31 8.39 2.59 9.73
N SER A 32 9.28 2.88 8.78
CA SER A 32 9.00 2.49 7.40
C SER A 32 8.99 0.95 7.37
N ILE A 33 7.90 0.36 6.88
CA ILE A 33 7.80 -1.10 6.83
C ILE A 33 8.71 -1.57 5.71
N ASN A 34 9.85 -2.16 6.09
CA ASN A 34 10.74 -2.80 5.13
C ASN A 34 10.09 -4.07 4.64
N ILE A 35 9.75 -4.10 3.35
CA ILE A 35 9.17 -5.27 2.70
C ILE A 35 10.34 -6.13 2.23
N LYS A 36 10.57 -7.25 2.93
CA LYS A 36 11.63 -8.20 2.57
C LYS A 36 11.20 -8.98 1.34
N LEU A 37 11.88 -8.76 0.22
CA LEU A 37 11.72 -9.54 -1.00
C LEU A 37 12.64 -10.76 -0.94
N THR A 38 12.08 -11.94 -0.74
CA THR A 38 12.84 -13.18 -0.47
C THR A 38 13.60 -13.72 -1.69
N HIS A 39 13.27 -13.26 -2.90
CA HIS A 39 13.74 -13.86 -4.15
C HIS A 39 14.31 -12.89 -5.20
N GLN A 40 14.36 -11.58 -4.91
CA GLN A 40 14.89 -10.58 -5.85
C GLN A 40 16.12 -9.92 -5.27
N THR A 41 17.29 -10.31 -5.78
CA THR A 41 18.57 -9.71 -5.39
C THR A 41 18.64 -8.27 -5.91
N GLY A 42 18.79 -7.31 -4.99
CA GLY A 42 18.96 -5.90 -5.31
C GLY A 42 17.68 -5.06 -5.34
N LEU A 43 16.49 -5.64 -5.18
CA LEU A 43 15.28 -4.83 -4.96
C LEU A 43 15.03 -4.59 -3.47
N HIS A 44 14.94 -3.32 -3.11
CA HIS A 44 14.58 -2.86 -1.77
C HIS A 44 13.25 -2.13 -1.83
N CYS A 45 12.25 -2.65 -1.12
CA CYS A 45 10.93 -2.06 -1.03
C CYS A 45 10.67 -1.55 0.38
N VAL A 46 10.22 -0.31 0.48
CA VAL A 46 9.95 0.36 1.75
C VAL A 46 8.58 1.02 1.68
N LEU A 47 7.72 0.72 2.64
CA LEU A 47 6.42 1.38 2.79
C LEU A 47 6.53 2.49 3.85
N HIS A 48 6.38 3.74 3.42
CA HIS A 48 6.38 4.90 4.29
C HIS A 48 4.94 5.30 4.62
N ILE A 49 4.61 5.41 5.89
CA ILE A 49 3.29 5.87 6.33
C ILE A 49 3.22 7.40 6.21
N ALA A 50 2.17 7.91 5.60
CA ALA A 50 1.91 9.34 5.53
C ALA A 50 1.47 9.88 6.90
N ARG A 51 1.78 11.15 7.17
CA ARG A 51 1.28 11.84 8.36
C ARG A 51 -0.23 12.05 8.30
N ASP A 52 -0.71 12.41 7.12
CA ASP A 52 -2.10 12.81 6.91
C ASP A 52 -2.92 11.67 6.33
N SER A 53 -4.18 11.66 6.69
CA SER A 53 -5.18 10.80 6.09
C SER A 53 -6.42 11.60 5.70
N PRO A 54 -7.04 11.32 4.55
CA PRO A 54 -8.29 11.96 4.15
C PRO A 54 -9.45 11.65 5.09
N ARG A 55 -9.41 10.54 5.84
CA ARG A 55 -10.45 10.12 6.79
C ARG A 55 -9.90 9.11 7.82
N PRO A 56 -10.46 9.02 9.03
CA PRO A 56 -9.87 8.25 10.14
C PRO A 56 -9.69 6.74 9.89
N ASP A 57 -10.43 6.17 8.96
CA ASP A 57 -10.43 4.75 8.56
C ASP A 57 -9.57 4.46 7.32
N ILE A 58 -8.90 5.47 6.77
CA ILE A 58 -7.92 5.32 5.68
C ILE A 58 -6.51 5.52 6.23
N ILE A 59 -5.56 4.71 5.77
CA ILE A 59 -4.12 4.94 5.96
C ILE A 59 -3.52 5.15 4.57
N VAL A 60 -2.76 6.24 4.42
CA VAL A 60 -2.04 6.54 3.19
C VAL A 60 -0.59 6.10 3.35
N SER A 61 -0.07 5.38 2.37
CA SER A 61 1.29 4.88 2.38
C SER A 61 1.96 5.07 1.02
N VAL A 62 3.25 5.39 1.04
CA VAL A 62 4.10 5.53 -0.16
C VAL A 62 5.02 4.34 -0.26
N LEU A 63 4.95 3.61 -1.38
CA LEU A 63 5.89 2.53 -1.68
C LEU A 63 7.10 3.11 -2.41
N THR A 64 8.26 3.07 -1.77
CA THR A 64 9.55 3.30 -2.41
C THR A 64 10.13 1.97 -2.87
N VAL A 65 10.51 1.89 -4.14
CA VAL A 65 11.18 0.72 -4.73
C VAL A 65 12.53 1.16 -5.27
N THR A 66 13.61 0.59 -4.72
CA THR A 66 14.98 0.90 -5.12
C THR A 66 15.63 -0.35 -5.69
N ASN A 67 16.15 -0.24 -6.91
CA ASN A 67 17.02 -1.26 -7.49
C ASN A 67 18.49 -0.89 -7.24
N THR A 68 19.16 -1.64 -6.37
CA THR A 68 20.60 -1.52 -6.10
C THR A 68 21.45 -2.37 -7.03
N ASN A 69 20.83 -3.21 -7.87
CA ASN A 69 21.54 -3.94 -8.91
C ASN A 69 21.83 -3.01 -10.10
N THR A 70 23.11 -2.73 -10.34
CA THR A 70 23.58 -1.84 -11.41
C THR A 70 23.77 -2.52 -12.75
N SER A 71 23.81 -3.87 -12.80
CA SER A 71 24.03 -4.62 -14.04
C SER A 71 22.74 -5.01 -14.75
N ASN A 72 21.61 -4.99 -14.06
CA ASN A 72 20.31 -5.40 -14.60
C ASN A 72 19.23 -4.34 -14.40
N THR A 73 18.53 -4.00 -15.48
CA THR A 73 17.34 -3.15 -15.45
C THR A 73 16.10 -3.98 -15.12
N ILE A 74 15.20 -3.40 -14.32
CA ILE A 74 13.92 -4.01 -13.98
C ILE A 74 12.85 -3.44 -14.89
N ASN A 75 12.24 -4.31 -15.66
CA ASN A 75 11.15 -3.97 -16.57
C ASN A 75 9.87 -4.66 -16.08
N ASN A 76 8.72 -4.10 -16.47
CA ASN A 76 7.39 -4.69 -16.19
C ASN A 76 7.17 -4.96 -14.70
N PHE A 77 7.52 -3.99 -13.85
CA PHE A 77 7.33 -4.10 -12.40
C PHE A 77 5.83 -4.04 -12.07
N HIS A 78 5.35 -5.05 -11.35
CA HIS A 78 3.98 -5.11 -10.84
C HIS A 78 4.00 -5.25 -9.33
N PHE A 79 3.28 -4.35 -8.65
CA PHE A 79 3.04 -4.43 -7.22
C PHE A 79 1.57 -4.77 -6.97
N GLN A 80 1.36 -5.80 -6.15
CA GLN A 80 0.03 -6.25 -5.73
C GLN A 80 0.04 -6.43 -4.22
N VAL A 81 -1.08 -6.11 -3.58
CA VAL A 81 -1.26 -6.25 -2.14
C VAL A 81 -2.57 -6.97 -1.85
N ALA A 82 -2.55 -7.81 -0.82
CA ALA A 82 -3.74 -8.41 -0.26
C ALA A 82 -3.87 -7.95 1.19
N VAL A 83 -5.11 -7.64 1.61
CA VAL A 83 -5.42 -7.26 2.99
C VAL A 83 -6.43 -8.25 3.56
N PRO A 84 -6.41 -8.53 4.88
CA PRO A 84 -7.44 -9.33 5.52
C PRO A 84 -8.82 -8.70 5.33
N LYS A 85 -9.84 -9.55 5.23
CA LYS A 85 -11.22 -9.08 5.32
C LYS A 85 -11.48 -8.65 6.77
N VAL A 86 -11.91 -7.42 6.97
CA VAL A 86 -12.44 -6.96 8.25
C VAL A 86 -13.76 -7.69 8.54
N THR A 87 -13.87 -8.28 9.73
CA THR A 87 -15.03 -9.09 10.16
C THR A 87 -16.10 -8.20 10.76
#